data_AF-A0AAX1JEK8-F1
#
_entry.id   AF-A0AAX1JEK8-F1
#
_cell.length_a   1.000
_cell.length_b   1.000
_cell.length_c   1.000
_cell.angle_alpha   90.00
_cell.angle_beta   90.00
_cell.angle_gamma   90.00
#
_symmetry.space_group_name_H-M   'P 1'
#
loop_
_entity.id
_entity.type
_entity.pdbx_description
1 polymer ?
#
loop_
_entity_poly.entity_id
_entity_poly.type
_entity_poly.pdbx_seq_one_letter_code
_entity_poly.pdbx_strand_id
1 'polypeptide(L)'
;MLLSFALVALCALGLLAALVPSLWAFLPICSDNCDDPKFSKFFDHTFTGAAVVVGGEVIAVGVGGIGMVVAGVRRSVLWIWPAIGAAIVVAAFLVALLIWINGIPSGH
;
A
#
# COMPACT_ATOMS: atom_id res chain seq x y z
N MET A 1 -10.52 19.93 4.76
CA MET A 1 -10.90 18.90 5.77
C MET A 1 -11.32 17.59 5.11
N LEU A 2 -12.37 17.56 4.27
CA LEU A 2 -12.81 16.33 3.58
C LEU A 2 -11.69 15.56 2.85
N LEU A 3 -10.81 16.25 2.11
CA LEU A 3 -9.69 15.61 1.41
C LEU A 3 -8.65 14.97 2.35
N SER A 4 -8.43 15.54 3.52
CA SER A 4 -7.51 14.99 4.53
C SER A 4 -8.10 13.73 5.16
N PHE A 5 -9.42 13.71 5.41
CA PHE A 5 -10.13 12.50 5.85
C PHE A 5 -10.11 11.41 4.77
N ALA A 6 -10.27 11.78 3.50
CA ALA A 6 -10.17 10.83 2.39
C ALA A 6 -8.76 10.21 2.30
N LEU A 7 -7.69 10.99 2.52
CA LEU A 7 -6.32 10.46 2.57
C LEU A 7 -6.13 9.47 3.72
N VAL A 8 -6.61 9.80 4.92
CA VAL A 8 -6.53 8.89 6.08
C VAL A 8 -7.32 7.61 5.84
N ALA A 9 -8.51 7.71 5.26
CA ALA A 9 -9.32 6.55 4.90
C ALA A 9 -8.63 5.68 3.84
N LEU A 10 -7.97 6.29 2.85
CA LEU A 10 -7.20 5.58 1.84
C LEU A 10 -6.00 4.85 2.43
N CYS A 11 -5.25 5.46 3.36
CA CYS A 11 -4.17 4.75 4.06
C CYS A 11 -4.73 3.61 4.92
N ALA A 12 -5.84 3.81 5.64
CA ALA A 12 -6.44 2.74 6.43
C ALA A 12 -6.89 1.56 5.55
N LEU A 13 -7.48 1.85 4.38
CA LEU A 13 -7.85 0.84 3.39
C LEU A 13 -6.63 0.15 2.78
N GLY A 14 -5.56 0.90 2.48
CA GLY A 14 -4.29 0.37 1.98
C GLY A 14 -3.67 -0.64 2.95
N LEU A 15 -3.53 -0.25 4.22
CA LEU A 15 -3.10 -1.11 5.31
C LEU A 15 -3.97 -2.36 5.46
N LEU A 16 -5.29 -2.22 5.50
CA LEU A 16 -6.21 -3.36 5.63
C LEU A 16 -6.07 -4.33 4.46
N ALA A 17 -5.95 -3.81 3.24
CA ALA A 17 -5.82 -4.65 2.06
C ALA A 17 -4.42 -5.24 1.88
N ALA A 18 -3.37 -4.69 2.51
CA ALA A 18 -2.07 -5.37 2.63
C ALA A 18 -2.05 -6.44 3.72
N LEU A 19 -2.87 -6.27 4.76
CA LEU A 19 -3.05 -7.22 5.87
C LEU A 19 -3.69 -8.54 5.42
N VAL A 20 -4.69 -8.48 4.53
CA VAL A 20 -5.39 -9.69 4.05
C VAL A 20 -4.45 -10.70 3.35
N PRO A 21 -3.68 -10.32 2.31
CA PRO A 21 -2.79 -11.25 1.62
C PRO A 21 -1.60 -11.67 2.50
N SER A 22 -1.09 -10.80 3.38
CA SER A 22 -0.03 -11.20 4.33
C SER A 22 -0.51 -12.23 5.35
N LEU A 23 -1.70 -12.04 5.94
CA LEU A 23 -2.33 -13.05 6.80
C LEU A 23 -2.61 -14.35 6.04
N TRP A 24 -3.02 -14.25 4.78
CA TRP A 24 -3.24 -15.42 3.93
C TRP A 24 -1.95 -16.16 3.61
N ALA A 25 -0.84 -15.45 3.36
CA ALA A 25 0.48 -16.06 3.17
C ALA A 25 0.95 -16.79 4.43
N PHE A 26 0.69 -16.25 5.63
CA PHE A 26 1.06 -16.92 6.89
C PHE A 26 0.28 -18.22 7.19
N LEU A 27 -0.89 -18.45 6.59
CA LEU A 27 -1.69 -19.66 6.80
C LEU A 27 -1.01 -20.97 6.34
N PRO A 28 -0.40 -21.07 5.14
CA PRO A 28 0.28 -22.28 4.67
C PRO A 28 1.62 -22.61 5.36
N ILE A 29 2.21 -21.69 6.15
CA ILE A 29 3.45 -21.97 6.92
C ILE A 29 3.24 -23.06 7.98
N CYS A 30 2.00 -23.33 8.39
CA CYS A 30 1.71 -24.16 9.57
C CYS A 30 1.64 -25.68 9.35
N SER A 31 1.93 -26.26 8.17
CA SER A 31 2.01 -27.74 8.15
C SER A 31 2.94 -28.38 7.11
N ASP A 32 2.77 -28.22 5.79
CA ASP A 32 3.35 -29.27 4.89
C ASP A 32 3.99 -28.81 3.57
N ASN A 33 3.91 -27.53 3.16
CA ASN A 33 4.31 -27.10 1.82
C ASN A 33 5.41 -26.01 1.76
N CYS A 34 6.17 -25.80 2.84
CA CYS A 34 7.16 -24.71 2.94
C CYS A 34 8.32 -24.80 1.93
N ASP A 35 8.61 -25.98 1.37
CA ASP A 35 9.72 -26.19 0.43
C ASP A 35 9.31 -26.10 -1.05
N ASP A 36 8.02 -25.89 -1.36
CA ASP A 36 7.61 -25.76 -2.76
C ASP A 36 8.00 -24.36 -3.29
N PRO A 37 8.78 -24.25 -4.38
CA PRO A 37 9.18 -22.96 -4.96
C PRO A 37 7.98 -22.11 -5.41
N LYS A 38 6.81 -22.72 -5.60
CA LYS A 38 5.56 -21.99 -5.86
C LYS A 38 5.12 -21.14 -4.66
N PHE A 39 5.33 -21.63 -3.43
CA PHE A 39 4.96 -20.89 -2.21
C PHE A 39 5.99 -19.83 -1.83
N SER A 40 7.29 -20.06 -2.07
CA SER A 40 8.33 -19.05 -1.81
C SER A 40 8.16 -17.81 -2.69
N LYS A 41 7.84 -17.99 -3.98
CA LYS A 41 7.55 -16.87 -4.90
C LYS A 41 6.33 -16.07 -4.47
N PHE A 42 5.27 -16.74 -4.03
CA PHE A 42 4.05 -16.09 -3.52
C PHE A 42 4.33 -15.29 -2.25
N PHE A 43 5.15 -15.84 -1.34
CA PHE A 43 5.59 -15.17 -0.12
C PHE A 43 6.36 -13.88 -0.39
N ASP A 44 7.38 -13.96 -1.25
CA ASP A 44 8.22 -12.81 -1.62
C ASP A 44 7.40 -11.71 -2.28
N HIS A 45 6.50 -12.06 -3.20
CA HIS A 45 5.65 -11.07 -3.88
C HIS A 45 4.63 -10.45 -2.92
N THR A 46 4.04 -11.25 -2.02
CA THR A 46 3.13 -10.74 -0.98
C THR A 46 3.80 -9.72 -0.08
N PHE A 47 4.99 -10.06 0.45
CA PHE A 47 5.76 -9.15 1.32
C PHE A 47 6.26 -7.92 0.57
N THR A 48 6.74 -8.09 -0.66
CA THR A 48 7.19 -6.97 -1.50
C THR A 48 6.03 -6.02 -1.79
N GLY A 49 4.85 -6.54 -2.15
CA GLY A 49 3.66 -5.72 -2.36
C GLY A 49 3.23 -4.99 -1.08
N ALA A 50 3.26 -5.65 0.09
CA ALA A 50 2.98 -4.99 1.36
C ALA A 50 3.98 -3.87 1.68
N ALA A 51 5.27 -4.09 1.45
CA ALA A 51 6.30 -3.07 1.64
C ALA A 51 6.10 -1.86 0.71
N VAL A 52 5.64 -2.08 -0.53
CA VAL A 52 5.30 -1.01 -1.47
C VAL A 52 4.12 -0.17 -0.97
N VAL A 53 3.07 -0.80 -0.42
CA VAL A 53 1.93 -0.07 0.17
C VAL A 53 2.39 0.79 1.35
N VAL A 54 3.08 0.19 2.31
CA VAL A 54 3.55 0.91 3.52
C VAL A 54 4.51 2.06 3.15
N GLY A 55 5.46 1.80 2.25
CA GLY A 55 6.37 2.84 1.77
C GLY A 55 5.65 3.98 1.04
N GLY A 56 4.67 3.65 0.19
CA GLY A 56 3.83 4.63 -0.50
C GLY A 56 3.01 5.50 0.46
N GLU A 57 2.46 4.92 1.51
CA GLU A 57 1.72 5.65 2.54
C GLU A 57 2.59 6.63 3.31
N VAL A 58 3.80 6.22 3.71
CA VAL A 58 4.76 7.12 4.40
C VAL A 58 5.09 8.34 3.52
N ILE A 59 5.35 8.11 2.24
CA ILE A 59 5.61 9.19 1.28
C ILE A 59 4.38 10.07 1.10
N ALA A 60 3.20 9.48 0.94
CA ALA A 60 1.95 10.21 0.76
C ALA A 60 1.62 11.12 1.96
N VAL A 61 1.78 10.61 3.19
CA VAL A 61 1.58 11.39 4.42
C VAL A 61 2.64 12.48 4.54
N GLY A 62 3.90 12.19 4.22
CA GLY A 62 4.98 13.18 4.21
C GLY A 62 4.70 14.34 3.25
N VAL A 63 4.37 14.03 1.99
CA VAL A 63 4.05 15.03 0.95
C VAL A 63 2.79 15.81 1.31
N GLY A 64 1.74 15.13 1.76
CA GLY A 64 0.49 15.77 2.19
C GLY A 64 0.69 16.70 3.39
N GLY A 65 1.45 16.26 4.40
CA GLY A 65 1.75 17.01 5.61
C GLY A 65 2.61 18.24 5.35
N ILE A 66 3.77 18.06 4.70
CA ILE A 66 4.68 19.16 4.34
C ILE A 66 3.96 20.17 3.45
N GLY A 67 3.22 19.68 2.47
CA GLY A 67 2.46 20.51 1.55
C GLY A 67 1.37 21.34 2.24
N MET A 68 0.64 20.75 3.20
CA MET A 68 -0.33 21.51 4.00
C MET A 68 0.32 22.58 4.88
N VAL A 69 1.50 22.31 5.46
CA VAL A 69 2.26 23.32 6.23
C VAL A 69 2.68 24.48 5.32
N VAL A 70 3.27 24.17 4.16
CA VAL A 70 3.70 25.20 3.18
C VAL A 70 2.52 26.00 2.66
N ALA A 71 1.39 25.35 2.35
CA ALA A 71 0.19 26.02 1.88
C ALA A 71 -0.46 26.90 2.96
N GLY A 72 -0.42 26.46 4.22
CA GLY A 72 -0.85 27.26 5.35
C GLY A 72 -0.02 28.52 5.53
N VAL A 73 1.32 28.41 5.42
CA VAL A 73 2.24 29.56 5.50
C VAL A 73 2.05 30.53 4.32
N ARG A 74 1.88 29.99 3.11
CA ARG A 74 1.76 30.81 1.88
C ARG A 74 0.33 31.27 1.57
N ARG A 75 -0.66 30.90 2.40
CA ARG A 75 -2.11 31.08 2.13
C ARG A 75 -2.50 30.63 0.72
N SER A 76 -1.88 29.57 0.23
CA SER A 76 -2.10 29.03 -1.11
C SER A 76 -3.10 27.87 -1.08
N VAL A 77 -3.44 27.34 -2.25
CA VAL A 77 -4.47 26.29 -2.43
C VAL A 77 -4.19 25.05 -1.55
N LEU A 78 -4.94 24.93 -0.47
CA LEU A 78 -4.80 23.88 0.55
C LEU A 78 -5.21 22.48 0.06
N TRP A 79 -5.88 22.36 -1.10
CA TRP A 79 -6.36 21.07 -1.59
C TRP A 79 -5.32 20.26 -2.37
N ILE A 80 -4.29 20.91 -2.93
CA ILE A 80 -3.43 20.25 -3.94
C ILE A 80 -2.57 19.18 -3.28
N TRP A 81 -2.07 19.47 -2.09
CA TRP A 81 -1.17 18.59 -1.36
C TRP A 81 -1.84 17.31 -0.85
N PRO A 82 -3.05 17.35 -0.26
CA PRO A 82 -3.79 16.14 0.04
C PRO A 82 -4.14 15.32 -1.21
N ALA A 83 -4.44 15.97 -2.35
CA ALA A 83 -4.75 15.27 -3.60
C ALA A 83 -3.53 14.52 -4.17
N ILE A 84 -2.34 15.14 -4.10
CA ILE A 84 -1.08 14.48 -4.48
C ILE A 84 -0.80 13.30 -3.56
N GLY A 85 -0.97 13.46 -2.24
CA GLY A 85 -0.86 12.36 -1.29
C GLY A 85 -1.80 11.20 -1.63
N ALA A 86 -3.06 11.48 -1.93
CA ALA A 86 -4.04 10.46 -2.29
C ALA A 86 -3.66 9.72 -3.58
N ALA A 87 -3.16 10.45 -4.59
CA ALA A 87 -2.68 9.85 -5.84
C ALA A 87 -1.50 8.90 -5.62
N ILE A 88 -0.59 9.23 -4.69
CA ILE A 88 0.55 8.37 -4.32
C ILE A 88 0.04 7.07 -3.68
N VAL A 89 -0.92 7.14 -2.76
CA VAL A 89 -1.51 5.94 -2.14
C VAL A 89 -2.16 5.04 -3.19
N VAL A 90 -2.96 5.61 -4.10
CA VAL A 90 -3.60 4.86 -5.18
C VAL A 90 -2.56 4.21 -6.09
N ALA A 91 -1.51 4.93 -6.47
CA ALA A 91 -0.43 4.38 -7.30
C ALA A 91 0.32 3.23 -6.60
N ALA A 92 0.66 3.40 -5.32
CA ALA A 92 1.31 2.35 -4.53
C ALA A 92 0.43 1.10 -4.43
N PHE A 93 -0.88 1.29 -4.26
CA PHE A 93 -1.84 0.19 -4.21
C PHE A 93 -1.93 -0.57 -5.54
N LEU A 94 -1.98 0.14 -6.67
CA LEU A 94 -2.00 -0.48 -7.99
C LEU A 94 -0.72 -1.29 -8.26
N VAL A 95 0.44 -0.77 -7.87
CA VAL A 95 1.72 -1.49 -8.00
C VAL A 95 1.72 -2.74 -7.13
N ALA A 96 1.28 -2.65 -5.87
CA ALA A 96 1.18 -3.80 -4.98
C ALA A 96 0.23 -4.88 -5.55
N LEU A 97 -0.91 -4.47 -6.11
CA LEU A 97 -1.89 -5.37 -6.70
C LEU A 97 -1.31 -6.12 -7.91
N LEU A 98 -0.51 -5.46 -8.75
CA LEU A 98 0.22 -6.11 -9.86
C LEU A 98 1.25 -7.11 -9.34
N ILE A 99 1.98 -6.78 -8.29
CA ILE A 99 2.96 -7.68 -7.66
C ILE A 99 2.25 -8.91 -7.10
N TRP A 100 1.14 -8.72 -6.39
CA TRP A 100 0.35 -9.82 -5.81
C TRP A 100 -0.21 -10.75 -6.89
N ILE A 101 -0.80 -10.21 -7.96
CA ILE A 101 -1.31 -11.04 -9.07
C ILE A 101 -0.19 -11.88 -9.69
N ASN A 102 1.01 -11.31 -9.89
CA ASN A 102 2.17 -12.04 -10.42
C ASN A 102 2.73 -13.12 -9.46
N GLY A 103 2.42 -12.98 -8.17
CA GLY A 103 2.77 -13.95 -7.14
C GLY A 103 1.83 -15.16 -7.09
N ILE A 104 0.58 -15.04 -7.56
CA ILE A 104 -0.40 -16.14 -7.51
C ILE A 104 0.10 -17.32 -8.35
N PRO A 105 0.27 -18.52 -7.77
CA PRO A 105 0.68 -19.68 -8.53
C PRO A 105 -0.40 -20.02 -9.56
N SER A 106 -0.08 -19.84 -10.85
CA SER A 106 -0.92 -20.34 -11.93
C SER A 106 -0.85 -21.87 -11.93
N GLY A 107 -1.99 -22.51 -11.70
CA GLY A 107 -2.14 -23.95 -11.79
C GLY A 107 -1.97 -24.42 -13.23
N HIS A 108 -0.74 -24.75 -13.60
CA HIS A 108 -0.41 -25.78 -14.57
C HIS A 108 0.62 -26.73 -13.94
#